data_AF-A0A6N9BGC4-F1
#
_entry.id   AF-A0A6N9BGC4-F1
#
_cell.length_a   1.000
_cell.length_b   1.000
_cell.length_c   1.000
_cell.angle_alpha   90.00
_cell.angle_beta   90.00
_cell.angle_gamma   90.00
#
_symmetry.space_group_name_H-M   'P 1'
#
loop_
_entity.id
_entity.type
_entity.pdbx_description
1 polymer ?
#
loop_
_entity_poly.entity_id
_entity_poly.type
_entity_poly.pdbx_seq_one_letter_code
_entity_poly.pdbx_strand_id
1 'polypeptide(L)'
;MSLRRVSRALTRLFLLIVVPLAAIAVGSYVYLTGGRYVTTENAYVKNDIVQVSADIEGRVVDVAVRDHEVVSAGDLLFRIDPIPVEIRLARA
;
A
#
# COMPACT_ATOMS: atom_id res chain seq x y z
N MET A 1 -50.91 -38.77 32.14
CA MET A 1 -50.76 -38.72 30.67
C MET A 1 -49.72 -37.65 30.28
N SER A 2 -48.57 -38.07 29.73
CA SER A 2 -47.75 -37.28 28.78
C SER A 2 -46.60 -36.34 29.21
N LEU A 3 -46.02 -36.41 30.43
CA LEU A 3 -44.81 -35.62 30.76
C LEU A 3 -43.65 -35.77 29.74
N ARG A 4 -43.50 -36.96 29.15
CA ARG A 4 -42.52 -37.25 28.09
C ARG A 4 -42.85 -36.62 26.72
N ARG A 5 -44.10 -36.23 26.45
CA ARG A 5 -44.48 -35.56 25.18
C ARG A 5 -44.18 -34.06 25.24
N VAL A 6 -44.41 -33.44 26.40
CA VAL A 6 -44.14 -32.00 26.62
C VAL A 6 -42.64 -31.71 26.49
N SER A 7 -41.77 -32.53 27.08
CA SER A 7 -40.32 -32.34 26.96
C SER A 7 -39.84 -32.43 25.51
N ARG A 8 -40.31 -33.41 24.74
CA ARG A 8 -39.97 -33.54 23.31
C ARG A 8 -40.48 -32.39 22.46
N ALA A 9 -41.68 -31.87 22.76
CA ALA A 9 -42.23 -30.71 22.07
C ALA A 9 -41.42 -29.44 22.36
N LEU A 10 -40.97 -29.24 23.61
CA LEU A 10 -40.08 -28.14 24.00
C LEU A 10 -38.68 -28.29 23.38
N THR A 11 -38.11 -29.50 23.34
CA THR A 11 -36.83 -29.74 22.65
C THR A 11 -36.94 -29.45 21.16
N ARG A 12 -38.05 -29.86 20.53
CA ARG A 12 -38.31 -29.58 19.11
C ARG A 12 -38.49 -28.09 18.84
N LEU A 13 -39.22 -27.38 19.70
CA LEU A 13 -39.39 -25.94 19.60
C LEU A 13 -38.07 -25.19 19.77
N PHE A 14 -37.26 -25.62 20.75
CA PHE A 14 -35.93 -25.07 20.98
C PHE A 14 -35.01 -25.27 19.77
N LEU A 15 -34.98 -26.47 19.20
CA LEU A 15 -34.17 -26.76 18.01
C LEU A 15 -34.64 -26.02 16.76
N LEU A 16 -35.95 -25.82 16.58
CA LEU A 16 -36.49 -25.18 15.37
C LEU A 16 -36.55 -23.65 15.44
N ILE A 17 -36.52 -23.07 16.65
CA ILE A 17 -36.61 -21.62 16.82
C ILE A 17 -35.30 -21.07 17.39
N VAL A 18 -34.83 -21.57 18.52
CA VAL A 18 -33.71 -20.95 19.25
C VAL A 18 -32.40 -21.13 18.50
N VAL A 19 -32.15 -22.30 17.92
CA VAL A 19 -30.94 -22.58 17.15
C VAL A 19 -30.80 -21.67 15.91
N PRO A 20 -31.81 -21.57 15.01
CA PRO A 20 -31.69 -20.66 13.87
C PRO A 20 -31.62 -19.19 14.29
N LEU A 21 -32.33 -18.78 15.35
CA LEU A 21 -32.22 -17.40 15.85
C LEU A 21 -30.81 -17.08 16.35
N ALA A 22 -30.18 -18.02 17.07
CA ALA A 22 -28.80 -17.88 17.54
C ALA A 22 -27.82 -17.84 16.35
N ALA A 23 -28.02 -18.67 15.33
CA ALA A 23 -27.19 -18.64 14.13
C ALA A 23 -27.26 -17.29 13.39
N ILE A 24 -28.47 -16.71 13.26
CA ILE A 24 -28.67 -15.39 12.65
C ILE A 24 -27.99 -14.30 13.49
N ALA A 25 -28.13 -14.34 14.82
CA ALA A 25 -27.52 -13.37 15.72
C ALA A 25 -25.97 -13.40 15.65
N VAL A 26 -25.39 -14.60 15.66
CA VAL A 26 -23.93 -14.77 15.54
C VAL A 26 -23.43 -14.36 14.16
N GLY A 27 -24.11 -14.80 13.10
CA GLY A 27 -23.73 -14.46 11.72
C GLY A 27 -23.78 -12.95 11.46
N SER A 28 -24.81 -12.26 11.94
CA SER A 28 -24.93 -10.80 11.82
C SER A 28 -23.87 -10.06 12.64
N TYR A 29 -23.59 -10.51 13.87
CA TYR A 29 -22.49 -9.94 14.68
C TYR A 29 -21.14 -10.06 13.96
N VAL A 30 -20.81 -11.26 13.44
CA VAL A 30 -19.56 -11.49 12.70
C VAL A 30 -19.50 -10.66 11.43
N TYR A 31 -20.60 -10.59 10.66
CA TYR A 31 -20.66 -9.79 9.45
C TYR A 31 -20.43 -8.29 9.72
N LEU A 32 -21.09 -7.74 10.74
CA LEU A 32 -21.00 -6.32 11.10
C LEU A 32 -19.64 -5.95 11.69
N THR A 33 -18.99 -6.86 12.41
CA THR A 33 -17.70 -6.62 13.06
C THR A 33 -16.50 -6.94 12.17
N GLY A 34 -16.65 -7.88 11.22
CA GLY A 34 -15.53 -8.41 10.41
C GLY A 34 -15.04 -7.48 9.30
N GLY A 35 -15.86 -6.56 8.79
CA GLY A 35 -15.50 -5.67 7.67
C GLY A 35 -14.65 -4.45 8.03
N ARG A 36 -14.22 -4.30 9.29
CA ARG A 36 -13.70 -3.02 9.80
C ARG A 36 -12.25 -2.72 9.41
N TYR A 37 -11.53 -3.70 8.88
CA TYR A 37 -10.13 -3.54 8.46
C TYR A 37 -9.90 -4.27 7.13
N VAL A 38 -10.04 -3.53 6.04
CA VAL A 38 -9.46 -3.92 4.75
C VAL A 38 -8.09 -3.26 4.69
N THR A 39 -7.04 -4.02 5.00
CA THR A 39 -5.67 -3.58 4.77
C THR A 39 -5.39 -3.69 3.29
N THR A 40 -5.55 -2.59 2.57
CA THR A 40 -5.08 -2.51 1.18
C THR A 40 -3.55 -2.42 1.19
N GLU A 41 -2.88 -3.50 0.79
CA GLU A 41 -1.43 -3.52 0.60
C GLU A 41 -0.97 -2.82 -0.69
N ASN A 42 -1.91 -2.36 -1.53
CA ASN A 42 -1.65 -1.88 -2.88
C ASN A 42 -1.69 -0.34 -3.02
N ALA A 43 -1.06 0.38 -2.10
CA ALA A 43 -0.80 1.81 -2.28
C ALA A 43 0.53 2.03 -3.02
N TYR A 44 0.62 1.57 -4.28
CA TYR A 44 1.76 1.92 -5.14
C TYR A 44 1.54 3.31 -5.72
N VAL A 45 2.33 4.30 -5.27
CA VAL A 45 2.39 5.60 -5.92
C VAL A 45 3.18 5.44 -7.21
N LYS A 46 2.49 5.51 -8.34
CA LYS A 46 3.13 5.54 -9.66
C LYS A 46 3.72 6.94 -9.84
N ASN A 47 5.02 7.09 -9.61
CA ASN A 47 5.72 8.34 -9.85
C ASN A 47 6.43 8.25 -11.20
N ASP A 48 6.24 9.26 -12.05
CA ASP A 48 6.93 9.32 -13.35
C ASP A 48 8.40 9.66 -13.10
N ILE A 49 9.31 8.74 -13.46
CA ILE A 49 10.76 8.95 -13.36
C ILE A 49 11.26 9.38 -14.74
N VAL A 50 11.77 10.60 -14.84
CA VAL A 50 12.44 11.11 -16.04
C VAL A 50 13.96 11.02 -15.87
N GLN A 51 14.65 10.55 -16.91
CA GLN A 51 16.10 10.45 -16.90
C GLN A 51 16.69 11.77 -17.42
N VAL A 52 17.49 12.44 -16.59
CA VAL A 52 18.20 13.68 -16.96
C VAL A 52 19.66 13.35 -17.21
N SER A 53 20.16 13.67 -18.40
CA SER A 53 21.56 13.51 -18.80
C SER A 53 22.17 14.86 -19.17
N ALA A 54 23.48 15.00 -18.97
CA ALA A 54 24.20 16.15 -19.51
C ALA A 54 24.52 15.96 -20.99
N ASP A 55 24.65 17.07 -21.71
CA ASP A 55 25.05 17.09 -23.13
C ASP A 55 26.50 16.65 -23.36
N ILE A 56 27.32 16.62 -22.30
CA ILE A 56 28.73 16.24 -22.37
C ILE A 56 28.97 14.92 -21.65
N GLU A 57 29.82 14.08 -22.25
CA GLU A 57 30.30 12.86 -21.61
C GLU A 57 31.30 13.22 -20.50
N GLY A 58 31.01 12.78 -19.27
CA GLY A 58 31.93 12.91 -18.15
C GLY A 58 31.44 12.19 -16.91
N ARG A 59 32.36 11.91 -15.97
CA ARG A 59 32.05 11.24 -14.72
C ARG A 59 31.30 12.18 -13.79
N VAL A 60 30.18 11.75 -13.21
CA VAL A 60 29.51 12.50 -12.15
C VAL A 60 30.36 12.44 -10.88
N VAL A 61 30.73 13.61 -10.35
CA VAL A 61 31.58 13.75 -9.16
C VAL A 61 30.79 14.12 -7.91
N ASP A 62 29.60 14.69 -8.08
CA ASP A 62 28.77 15.18 -6.98
C ASP A 62 27.30 15.18 -7.38
N VAL A 63 26.42 14.82 -6.45
CA VAL A 63 24.96 14.87 -6.61
C VAL A 63 24.43 15.79 -5.52
N ALA A 64 23.91 16.94 -5.92
CA ALA A 64 23.57 18.04 -5.02
C ALA A 64 22.11 17.98 -4.52
N VAL A 65 21.38 16.92 -4.86
CA VAL A 65 19.96 16.73 -4.52
C VAL A 65 19.73 15.39 -3.82
N ARG A 66 18.71 15.33 -2.96
CA ARG A 66 18.26 14.09 -2.30
C ARG A 66 16.95 13.56 -2.90
N ASP A 67 16.66 12.29 -2.61
CA ASP A 67 15.41 11.66 -3.03
C ASP A 67 14.18 12.46 -2.56
N HIS A 68 13.25 12.68 -3.48
CA HIS A 68 12.00 13.43 -3.30
C HIS A 68 12.19 14.93 -2.98
N GLU A 69 13.36 15.51 -3.25
CA GLU A 69 13.57 16.96 -3.14
C GLU A 69 12.85 17.71 -4.28
N VAL A 70 12.18 18.81 -3.92
CA VAL A 70 11.54 19.69 -4.89
C VAL A 70 12.61 20.60 -5.49
N VAL A 71 12.79 20.53 -6.80
CA VAL A 71 13.75 21.33 -7.57
C VAL A 71 13.05 22.25 -8.55
N SER A 72 13.66 23.40 -8.82
CA SER A 72 13.22 24.40 -9.79
C SER A 72 14.18 24.48 -10.98
N ALA A 73 13.73 25.10 -12.07
CA ALA A 73 14.59 25.31 -13.24
C ALA A 73 15.79 26.18 -12.87
N GLY A 74 17.00 25.68 -13.13
CA GLY A 74 18.27 26.33 -12.80
C GLY A 74 18.98 25.76 -11.56
N ASP A 75 18.34 24.84 -10.82
CA ASP A 75 18.97 24.20 -9.67
C ASP A 75 20.07 23.22 -10.10
N LEU A 76 21.16 23.19 -9.32
CA LEU A 76 22.24 22.25 -9.54
C LEU A 76 21.80 20.86 -9.10
N LEU A 77 21.69 19.93 -10.06
CA LEU A 77 21.31 18.54 -9.77
C LEU A 77 22.55 17.67 -9.53
N PHE A 78 23.53 17.77 -10.41
CA PHE A 78 24.78 17.00 -10.33
C PHE A 78 25.92 17.75 -11.03
N ARG A 79 27.15 17.45 -10.61
CA ARG A 79 28.37 18.03 -11.19
C ARG A 79 29.15 16.96 -11.93
N ILE A 80 29.62 17.30 -13.13
CA ILE A 80 30.48 16.44 -13.96
C ILE A 80 31.94 16.86 -13.76
N ASP A 81 32.85 15.88 -13.72
CA ASP A 81 34.30 16.08 -13.63
C ASP A 81 34.80 16.98 -14.78
N PRO A 82 35.36 18.16 -14.50
CA PRO A 82 35.85 19.07 -15.54
C PRO A 82 37.19 18.64 -16.13
N ILE A 83 37.96 17.76 -15.47
CA ILE A 83 39.35 17.43 -15.86
C ILE A 83 39.45 16.98 -17.33
N PRO A 84 38.59 16.08 -17.87
CA PRO A 84 38.67 15.68 -19.26
C PRO A 84 38.35 16.81 -20.25
N VAL A 85 37.51 17.77 -19.85
CA VAL A 85 37.16 18.93 -20.68
C VAL A 85 38.32 19.92 -20.73
N GLU A 86 38.95 20.20 -19.59
CA GLU A 86 40.11 21.08 -19.50
C GLU A 86 41.31 20.56 -20.30
N ILE A 87 41.57 19.24 -20.26
CA ILE A 87 42.63 18.62 -21.06
C ILE A 87 42.35 18.75 -22.57
N ARG A 88 41.09 18.62 -23.00
CA ARG A 88 40.73 18.79 -24.42
C ARG A 88 40.85 20.24 -24.87
N LEU A 89 40.46 21.20 -24.03
CA LEU A 89 40.60 22.63 -24.32
C LEU A 89 42.08 23.05 -24.40
N ALA A 90 42.93 22.56 -23.50
CA ALA A 90 44.35 22.89 -23.48
C ALA A 90 45.15 22.27 -24.65
N ARG A 91 44.57 21.30 -25.37
CA ARG A 91 45.19 20.65 -26.53
C ARG A 91 44.69 21.23 -27.86
N ALA A 92 43.72 22.15 -27.84
CA ALA A 92 43.24 22.90 -29.01
C ALA A 92 44.06 24.17 -29.22
#